data_AF-A0A4Q5SI00-F1
#
_entry.id   AF-A0A4Q5SI00-F1
#
_cell.length_a   1.000
_cell.length_b   1.000
_cell.length_c   1.000
_cell.angle_alpha   90.00
_cell.angle_beta   90.00
_cell.angle_gamma   90.00
#
_symmetry.space_group_name_H-M   'P 1'
#
loop_
_entity.id
_entity.type
_entity.pdbx_description
1 polymer ?
#
loop_
_entity_poly.entity_id
_entity_poly.type
_entity_poly.pdbx_seq_one_letter_code
_entity_poly.pdbx_strand_id
1 'polypeptide(L)'
;MKRRTIKIYLAISLLIACYSCTHQKEIAIEPISEEFNNEYLTGKGLDTNFFNTTDVMQYYQVTNYGGLTADQILGNLRDFAMASYPPSKLTHVQTLTLLFYKKKWFVDYRDHLYESARDNDTRRLYDYGDELLASITFERLKDDPRKMSLQKIVYDKDKLEKEVVDTISVPQSPNTN
;
A
#
# COMPACT_ATOMS: atom_id res chain seq x y z
N MET A 1 15.61 -54.69 1.48
CA MET A 1 15.42 -53.44 2.27
C MET A 1 15.60 -52.13 1.49
N LYS A 2 16.13 -52.10 0.25
CA LYS A 2 16.37 -50.84 -0.51
C LYS A 2 15.12 -50.12 -1.06
N ARG A 3 14.01 -50.82 -1.32
CA ARG A 3 12.77 -50.22 -1.89
C ARG A 3 11.96 -49.37 -0.90
N ARG A 4 12.09 -49.61 0.42
CA ARG A 4 11.36 -48.84 1.45
C ARG A 4 12.01 -47.48 1.71
N THR A 5 13.34 -47.41 1.69
CA THR A 5 14.08 -46.17 1.89
C THR A 5 13.84 -45.15 0.76
N ILE A 6 13.77 -45.61 -0.50
CA ILE A 6 13.50 -44.72 -1.65
C ILE A 6 12.13 -44.03 -1.54
N LYS A 7 11.10 -44.76 -1.07
CA LYS A 7 9.75 -44.19 -0.87
C LYS A 7 9.70 -43.14 0.24
N ILE A 8 10.55 -43.28 1.27
CA ILE A 8 10.62 -42.33 2.39
C ILE A 8 11.29 -41.03 1.95
N TYR A 9 12.40 -41.11 1.20
CA TYR A 9 13.07 -39.91 0.69
C TYR A 9 12.19 -39.09 -0.26
N LEU A 10 11.39 -39.75 -1.10
CA LEU A 10 10.48 -39.07 -2.03
C LEU A 10 9.31 -38.37 -1.32
N ALA A 11 8.85 -38.91 -0.19
CA ALA A 11 7.81 -38.28 0.63
C ALA A 11 8.33 -37.06 1.41
N ILE A 12 9.58 -37.12 1.89
CA ILE A 12 10.23 -36.02 2.62
C ILE A 12 10.51 -34.84 1.67
N SER A 13 10.99 -35.09 0.45
CA SER A 13 11.19 -34.00 -0.53
C SER A 13 9.88 -33.35 -0.97
N LEU A 14 8.77 -34.11 -1.08
CA LEU A 14 7.45 -33.56 -1.35
C LEU A 14 6.92 -32.70 -0.20
N LEU A 15 7.13 -33.13 1.05
CA LEU A 15 6.76 -32.36 2.26
C LEU A 15 7.53 -31.04 2.39
N ILE A 16 8.82 -31.03 2.05
CA ILE A 16 9.65 -29.81 2.07
C ILE A 16 9.22 -28.83 0.96
N ALA A 17 8.85 -29.35 -0.23
CA ALA A 17 8.30 -28.54 -1.31
C ALA A 17 6.94 -27.93 -0.93
N CYS A 18 6.09 -28.69 -0.22
CA CYS A 18 4.82 -28.17 0.31
C CYS A 18 5.00 -27.14 1.44
N TYR A 19 6.02 -27.30 2.30
CA TYR A 19 6.31 -26.35 3.38
C TYR A 19 6.91 -25.03 2.88
N SER A 20 7.59 -25.05 1.72
CA SER A 20 8.12 -23.82 1.11
C SER A 20 7.06 -22.97 0.41
N CYS A 21 5.82 -23.49 0.24
CA CYS A 21 4.69 -22.73 -0.30
C CYS A 21 3.88 -21.98 0.77
N THR A 22 4.11 -22.20 2.07
CA THR A 22 3.17 -21.76 3.13
C THR A 22 3.66 -20.65 4.04
N HIS A 23 4.86 -20.09 3.83
CA HIS A 23 5.30 -18.89 4.55
C HIS A 23 5.65 -17.80 3.54
N GLN A 24 4.61 -17.16 3.01
CA GLN A 24 4.78 -15.89 2.30
C GLN A 24 5.33 -14.89 3.33
N LYS A 25 6.53 -14.35 3.07
CA LYS A 25 7.12 -13.32 3.95
C LYS A 25 6.13 -12.15 4.00
N GLU A 26 5.63 -11.86 5.19
CA GLU A 26 4.76 -10.72 5.41
C GLU A 26 5.59 -9.44 5.34
N ILE A 27 5.12 -8.50 4.53
CA ILE A 27 5.71 -7.18 4.43
C ILE A 27 5.36 -6.41 5.71
N ALA A 28 6.36 -5.85 6.38
CA ALA A 28 6.11 -4.99 7.53
C ALA A 28 5.96 -3.53 7.06
N ILE A 29 4.85 -2.91 7.46
CA ILE A 29 4.42 -1.58 7.01
C ILE A 29 4.22 -0.69 8.23
N GLU A 30 4.86 0.47 8.24
CA GLU A 30 4.81 1.45 9.34
C GLU A 30 4.55 2.84 8.78
N PRO A 31 3.78 3.71 9.45
CA PRO A 31 3.65 5.10 9.02
C PRO A 31 5.01 5.81 9.10
N ILE A 32 5.32 6.66 8.13
CA ILE A 32 6.50 7.55 8.21
C ILE A 32 6.27 8.60 9.31
N SER A 33 5.04 9.13 9.38
CA SER A 33 4.56 9.97 10.47
C SER A 33 3.08 9.68 10.70
N GLU A 34 2.76 9.09 11.85
CA GLU A 34 1.38 8.78 12.23
C GLU A 34 0.55 10.06 12.42
N GLU A 35 1.16 11.08 13.03
CA GLU A 35 0.56 12.41 13.21
C GLU A 35 0.17 13.02 11.87
N PHE A 36 1.11 13.13 10.92
CA PHE A 36 0.85 13.66 9.58
C PHE A 36 -0.26 12.89 8.87
N ASN A 37 -0.17 11.56 8.85
CA ASN A 37 -1.17 10.72 8.19
C ASN A 37 -2.57 10.95 8.78
N ASN A 38 -2.68 11.06 10.10
CA ASN A 38 -3.94 11.32 10.78
C ASN A 38 -4.47 12.75 10.51
N GLU A 39 -3.62 13.77 10.52
CA GLU A 39 -4.01 15.14 10.17
C GLU A 39 -4.54 15.23 8.74
N TYR A 40 -3.84 14.61 7.77
CA TYR A 40 -4.24 14.60 6.37
C TYR A 40 -5.50 13.78 6.10
N LEU A 41 -5.66 12.66 6.81
CA LEU A 41 -6.86 11.83 6.69
C LEU A 41 -8.09 12.52 7.26
N THR A 42 -7.94 13.26 8.36
CA THR A 42 -9.07 13.89 9.06
C THR A 42 -9.29 15.35 8.69
N GLY A 43 -8.32 15.97 8.03
CA GLY A 43 -8.25 17.42 7.79
C GLY A 43 -8.02 18.26 9.05
N LYS A 44 -7.91 17.65 10.23
CA LYS A 44 -7.74 18.38 11.49
C LYS A 44 -6.31 18.90 11.60
N GLY A 45 -6.16 20.18 11.93
CA GLY A 45 -4.85 20.82 12.07
C GLY A 45 -4.27 21.36 10.76
N LEU A 46 -4.86 21.01 9.61
CA LEU A 46 -4.44 21.51 8.31
C LEU A 46 -5.13 22.82 7.94
N ASP A 47 -4.36 23.74 7.37
CA ASP A 47 -4.92 24.93 6.72
C ASP A 47 -5.51 24.53 5.36
N THR A 48 -6.84 24.56 5.26
CA THR A 48 -7.59 24.18 4.06
C THR A 48 -7.34 25.10 2.85
N ASN A 49 -6.71 26.27 3.04
CA ASN A 49 -6.28 27.11 1.93
C ASN A 49 -5.05 26.52 1.20
N PHE A 50 -4.29 25.67 1.88
CA PHE A 50 -3.08 25.05 1.35
C PHE A 50 -3.25 23.56 1.08
N PHE A 51 -4.13 22.87 1.81
CA PHE A 51 -4.29 21.42 1.70
C PHE A 51 -5.68 21.01 1.21
N ASN A 52 -5.70 20.16 0.19
CA ASN A 52 -6.93 19.55 -0.31
C ASN A 52 -7.33 18.37 0.60
N THR A 53 -8.44 18.50 1.31
CA THR A 53 -8.94 17.48 2.25
C THR A 53 -9.77 16.38 1.58
N THR A 54 -10.06 16.48 0.28
CA THR A 54 -10.73 15.41 -0.48
C THR A 54 -9.74 14.52 -1.23
N ASP A 55 -8.52 15.01 -1.48
CA ASP A 55 -7.45 14.25 -2.14
C ASP A 55 -6.33 13.96 -1.13
N VAL A 56 -6.51 12.88 -0.38
CA VAL A 56 -5.71 12.51 0.78
C VAL A 56 -4.47 11.71 0.37
N MET A 57 -3.31 12.10 0.88
CA MET A 57 -2.04 11.38 0.78
C MET A 57 -1.68 10.74 2.11
N GLN A 58 -1.16 9.52 2.09
CA GLN A 58 -0.65 8.81 3.27
C GLN A 58 0.73 8.22 2.95
N TYR A 59 1.68 8.39 3.87
CA TYR A 59 3.08 8.03 3.66
C TYR A 59 3.50 6.92 4.62
N TYR A 60 4.05 5.85 4.05
CA TYR A 60 4.44 4.64 4.75
C TYR A 60 5.86 4.21 4.39
N GLN A 61 6.52 3.54 5.32
CA GLN A 61 7.78 2.85 5.09
C GLN A 61 7.59 1.34 5.19
N VAL A 62 8.37 0.62 4.41
CA VAL A 62 8.22 -0.81 4.19
C VAL A 62 9.53 -1.54 4.44
N THR A 63 9.44 -2.65 5.18
CA THR A 63 10.54 -3.60 5.42
C THR A 63 10.13 -5.02 5.01
N ASN A 64 11.09 -5.93 4.96
CA ASN A 64 10.89 -7.35 4.63
C ASN A 64 10.33 -7.64 3.23
N TYR A 65 10.38 -6.67 2.31
CA TYR A 65 9.97 -6.85 0.91
C TYR A 65 11.00 -7.58 0.03
N GLY A 66 12.25 -7.74 0.52
CA GLY A 66 13.35 -8.33 -0.24
C GLY A 66 13.10 -9.79 -0.65
N GLY A 67 13.20 -10.05 -1.96
CA GLY A 67 12.99 -11.38 -2.56
C GLY A 67 11.52 -11.73 -2.84
N LEU A 68 10.59 -10.79 -2.63
CA LEU A 68 9.21 -10.92 -3.08
C LEU A 68 9.06 -10.50 -4.55
N THR A 69 8.11 -11.09 -5.26
CA THR A 69 7.70 -10.64 -6.59
C THR A 69 6.80 -9.41 -6.51
N ALA A 70 6.67 -8.66 -7.61
CA ALA A 70 5.75 -7.53 -7.69
C ALA A 70 4.30 -7.91 -7.32
N ASP A 71 3.83 -9.11 -7.72
CA ASP A 71 2.50 -9.60 -7.34
C ASP A 71 2.36 -9.85 -5.84
N GLN A 72 3.38 -10.41 -5.21
CA GLN A 72 3.39 -10.62 -3.76
C GLN A 72 3.41 -9.29 -3.00
N ILE A 73 4.18 -8.31 -3.49
CA ILE A 73 4.22 -6.95 -2.93
C ILE A 73 2.84 -6.31 -3.04
N LEU A 74 2.24 -6.28 -4.23
CA LEU A 74 0.92 -5.70 -4.43
C LEU A 74 -0.16 -6.39 -3.61
N GLY A 75 -0.10 -7.72 -3.47
CA GLY A 75 -1.04 -8.48 -2.62
C GLY A 75 -0.98 -8.02 -1.17
N ASN A 76 0.21 -8.03 -0.57
CA ASN A 76 0.41 -7.62 0.83
C ASN A 76 -0.01 -6.16 1.07
N LEU A 77 0.42 -5.24 0.21
CA LEU A 77 0.11 -3.81 0.35
C LEU A 77 -1.39 -3.53 0.14
N ARG A 78 -2.04 -4.25 -0.79
CA ARG A 78 -3.50 -4.16 -0.99
C ARG A 78 -4.25 -4.62 0.25
N ASP A 79 -3.85 -5.75 0.82
CA ASP A 79 -4.54 -6.31 1.98
C ASP A 79 -4.41 -5.37 3.19
N PHE A 80 -3.23 -4.79 3.40
CA PHE A 80 -3.03 -3.69 4.35
C PHE A 80 -3.95 -2.50 4.06
N ALA A 81 -3.93 -1.99 2.82
CA ALA A 81 -4.70 -0.81 2.44
C ALA A 81 -6.21 -1.01 2.62
N MET A 82 -6.75 -2.17 2.24
CA MET A 82 -8.17 -2.52 2.42
C MET A 82 -8.55 -2.70 3.89
N ALA A 83 -7.64 -3.19 4.73
CA ALA A 83 -7.88 -3.35 6.17
C ALA A 83 -7.83 -2.01 6.92
N SER A 84 -6.85 -1.17 6.63
CA SER A 84 -6.65 0.14 7.27
C SER A 84 -7.63 1.20 6.75
N TYR A 85 -7.94 1.16 5.46
CA TYR A 85 -8.79 2.13 4.76
C TYR A 85 -9.92 1.44 4.01
N PRO A 86 -10.84 0.75 4.71
CA PRO A 86 -11.95 0.09 4.05
C PRO A 86 -12.78 1.14 3.29
N PRO A 87 -13.15 0.90 2.01
CA PRO A 87 -13.84 1.88 1.17
C PRO A 87 -15.12 2.48 1.80
N SER A 88 -15.82 1.71 2.63
CA SER A 88 -17.02 2.17 3.36
C SER A 88 -16.73 3.30 4.36
N LYS A 89 -15.49 3.47 4.81
CA LYS A 89 -15.06 4.56 5.69
C LYS A 89 -14.50 5.77 4.94
N LEU A 90 -14.30 5.68 3.62
CA LEU A 90 -13.73 6.74 2.78
C LEU A 90 -14.80 7.62 2.12
N THR A 91 -15.96 7.81 2.75
CA THR A 91 -17.13 8.50 2.15
C THR A 91 -16.89 9.96 1.81
N HIS A 92 -16.03 10.64 2.55
CA HIS A 92 -15.68 12.06 2.39
C HIS A 92 -14.43 12.28 1.52
N VAL A 93 -13.74 11.20 1.14
CA VAL A 93 -12.52 11.25 0.36
C VAL A 93 -12.86 10.93 -1.10
N GLN A 94 -12.43 11.82 -2.00
CA GLN A 94 -12.54 11.62 -3.43
C GLN A 94 -11.42 10.70 -3.92
N THR A 95 -10.19 11.00 -3.50
CA THR A 95 -9.00 10.22 -3.83
C THR A 95 -8.17 10.00 -2.57
N LEU A 96 -7.81 8.75 -2.29
CA LEU A 96 -6.85 8.38 -1.25
C LEU A 96 -5.67 7.69 -1.93
N THR A 97 -4.47 8.24 -1.79
CA THR A 97 -3.23 7.62 -2.29
C THR A 97 -2.31 7.29 -1.12
N LEU A 98 -1.90 6.02 -1.06
CA LEU A 98 -0.93 5.49 -0.12
C LEU A 98 0.38 5.32 -0.87
N LEU A 99 1.44 5.97 -0.38
CA LEU A 99 2.80 5.89 -0.92
C LEU A 99 3.66 5.05 0.02
N PHE A 100 4.25 3.99 -0.51
CA PHE A 100 5.04 3.03 0.25
C PHE A 100 6.51 3.15 -0.15
N TYR A 101 7.34 3.62 0.76
CA TYR A 101 8.78 3.79 0.57
C TYR A 101 9.56 2.64 1.20
N LYS A 102 10.71 2.30 0.66
CA LYS A 102 11.65 1.36 1.27
C LYS A 102 12.21 2.00 2.55
N LYS A 103 12.20 1.27 3.67
CA LYS A 103 12.81 1.76 4.91
C LYS A 103 14.33 1.85 4.74
N LYS A 104 14.88 3.06 4.81
CA LYS A 104 16.33 3.33 4.84
C LYS A 104 16.74 3.86 6.22
N TRP A 105 18.02 3.65 6.57
CA TRP A 105 18.59 4.05 7.86
C TRP A 105 19.02 5.52 7.92
N PHE A 106 18.89 6.27 6.83
CA PHE A 106 19.32 7.66 6.75
C PHE A 106 18.26 8.53 6.06
N VAL A 107 18.00 9.66 6.73
CA VAL A 107 17.26 10.87 6.33
C VAL A 107 15.74 10.92 6.60
N ASP A 108 15.36 11.99 7.29
CA ASP A 108 14.03 12.40 7.74
C ASP A 108 13.04 12.58 6.58
N TYR A 109 12.45 11.47 6.08
CA TYR A 109 11.27 11.52 5.21
C TYR A 109 10.19 12.47 5.76
N ARG A 110 10.11 12.57 7.09
CA ARG A 110 9.15 13.36 7.85
C ARG A 110 9.20 14.85 7.51
N ASP A 111 10.38 15.41 7.32
CA ASP A 111 10.55 16.86 7.19
C ASP A 111 9.99 17.39 5.86
N HIS A 112 9.82 16.50 4.87
CA HIS A 112 9.34 16.85 3.53
C HIS A 112 7.89 16.45 3.26
N LEU A 113 7.18 15.88 4.24
CA LEU A 113 5.82 15.36 4.04
C LEU A 113 4.83 16.45 3.64
N TYR A 114 4.82 17.58 4.35
CA TYR A 114 3.89 18.68 4.09
C TYR A 114 4.16 19.35 2.74
N GLU A 115 5.43 19.63 2.44
CA GLU A 115 5.82 20.22 1.16
C GLU A 115 5.47 19.30 -0.01
N SER A 116 5.73 18.00 0.13
CA SER A 116 5.41 17.02 -0.90
C SER A 116 3.90 16.89 -1.12
N ALA A 117 3.11 16.88 -0.05
CA ALA A 117 1.65 16.79 -0.16
C ALA A 117 1.01 18.05 -0.75
N ARG A 118 1.61 19.23 -0.50
CA ARG A 118 1.10 20.54 -0.93
C ARG A 118 1.56 20.94 -2.33
N ASP A 119 2.86 20.88 -2.58
CA ASP A 119 3.52 21.62 -3.67
C ASP A 119 3.97 20.73 -4.83
N ASN A 120 4.02 19.42 -4.64
CA ASN A 120 4.50 18.49 -5.66
C ASN A 120 3.32 17.89 -6.45
N ASP A 121 3.29 18.09 -7.77
CA ASP A 121 2.27 17.51 -8.66
C ASP A 121 2.15 15.98 -8.54
N THR A 122 3.28 15.30 -8.31
CA THR A 122 3.33 13.84 -8.13
C THR A 122 3.05 13.41 -6.69
N ARG A 123 3.07 14.37 -5.75
CA ARG A 123 2.98 14.21 -4.30
C ARG A 123 3.97 13.20 -3.67
N ARG A 124 4.99 12.81 -4.44
CA ARG A 124 6.12 11.98 -3.98
C ARG A 124 7.09 12.80 -3.15
N LEU A 125 7.82 12.13 -2.28
CA LEU A 125 8.95 12.73 -1.56
C LEU A 125 10.08 12.98 -2.58
N TYR A 126 10.32 14.26 -2.92
CA TYR A 126 11.15 14.67 -4.07
C TYR A 126 12.55 14.03 -4.09
N ASP A 127 13.26 14.04 -2.96
CA ASP A 127 14.62 13.49 -2.85
C ASP A 127 14.67 11.96 -2.65
N TYR A 128 13.51 11.28 -2.70
CA TYR A 128 13.38 9.87 -2.34
C TYR A 128 12.55 9.06 -3.35
N GLY A 129 12.44 9.53 -4.59
CA GLY A 129 11.67 8.83 -5.62
C GLY A 129 12.20 7.41 -5.91
N ASP A 130 13.52 7.20 -5.86
CA ASP A 130 14.15 5.88 -6.02
C ASP A 130 13.79 4.88 -4.90
N GLU A 131 13.38 5.41 -3.76
CA GLU A 131 12.89 4.66 -2.61
C GLU A 131 11.40 4.36 -2.65
N LEU A 132 10.64 4.96 -3.56
CA LEU A 132 9.25 4.59 -3.76
C LEU A 132 9.20 3.12 -4.23
N LEU A 133 8.60 2.27 -3.42
CA LEU A 133 8.42 0.85 -3.71
C LEU A 133 7.11 0.63 -4.47
N ALA A 134 6.05 1.27 -4.00
CA ALA A 134 4.71 1.06 -4.53
C ALA A 134 3.77 2.23 -4.19
N SER A 135 2.67 2.31 -4.92
CA SER A 135 1.55 3.18 -4.59
C SER A 135 0.22 2.46 -4.74
N ILE A 136 -0.72 2.75 -3.85
CA ILE A 136 -2.10 2.29 -3.94
C ILE A 136 -3.02 3.49 -3.90
N THR A 137 -3.86 3.65 -4.92
CA THR A 137 -4.81 4.75 -5.03
C THR A 137 -6.24 4.21 -5.07
N PHE A 138 -7.07 4.72 -4.16
CA PHE A 138 -8.51 4.61 -4.22
C PHE A 138 -9.08 5.90 -4.79
N GLU A 139 -9.83 5.83 -5.89
CA GLU A 139 -10.48 7.00 -6.48
C GLU A 139 -11.97 6.71 -6.67
N ARG A 140 -12.84 7.58 -6.17
CA ARG A 140 -14.28 7.45 -6.36
C ARG A 140 -14.66 7.76 -7.80
N LEU A 141 -15.41 6.86 -8.43
CA LEU A 141 -15.85 7.08 -9.81
C LEU A 141 -16.90 8.19 -9.85
N LYS A 142 -16.68 9.19 -10.71
CA LYS A 142 -17.58 10.35 -10.87
C LYS A 142 -19.00 9.93 -11.25
N ASP A 143 -19.13 8.89 -12.07
CA ASP A 143 -20.42 8.43 -12.59
C ASP A 143 -21.15 7.45 -11.67
N ASP A 144 -20.46 6.83 -10.70
CA ASP A 144 -21.08 5.93 -9.71
C ASP A 144 -20.37 6.06 -8.35
N PRO A 145 -20.90 6.86 -7.42
CA PRO A 145 -20.27 7.08 -6.12
C PRO A 145 -20.26 5.83 -5.24
N ARG A 146 -20.93 4.74 -5.65
CA ARG A 146 -20.89 3.44 -4.96
C ARG A 146 -19.73 2.57 -5.44
N LYS A 147 -18.88 3.07 -6.33
CA LYS A 147 -17.72 2.38 -6.86
C LYS A 147 -16.47 3.23 -6.72
N MET A 148 -15.35 2.55 -6.53
CA MET A 148 -14.03 3.16 -6.58
C MET A 148 -13.14 2.41 -7.56
N SER A 149 -12.31 3.14 -8.28
CA SER A 149 -11.11 2.60 -8.91
C SER A 149 -10.08 2.30 -7.84
N LEU A 150 -9.43 1.14 -7.94
CA LEU A 150 -8.29 0.75 -7.13
C LEU A 150 -7.10 0.55 -8.06
N GLN A 151 -6.22 1.54 -8.11
CA GLN A 151 -4.96 1.47 -8.85
C GLN A 151 -3.84 1.05 -7.90
N LYS A 152 -3.00 0.12 -8.37
CA LYS A 152 -1.86 -0.43 -7.63
C LYS A 152 -0.66 -0.40 -8.54
N ILE A 153 0.44 0.20 -8.09
CA ILE A 153 1.67 0.32 -8.88
C ILE A 153 2.86 -0.16 -8.05
N VAL A 154 3.77 -0.91 -8.66
CA VAL A 154 5.12 -1.20 -8.13
C VAL A 154 6.15 -0.47 -8.98
N TYR A 155 7.18 0.05 -8.32
CA TYR A 155 8.27 0.77 -8.95
C TYR A 155 9.62 0.08 -8.71
N ASP A 156 10.47 0.08 -9.73
CA ASP A 156 11.91 -0.21 -9.61
C ASP A 156 12.70 1.06 -9.94
N LYS A 157 13.34 1.65 -8.92
CA LYS A 157 14.15 2.88 -9.03
C LYS A 157 13.42 3.97 -9.82
N ASP A 158 12.24 4.35 -9.32
CA ASP A 158 11.33 5.35 -9.91
C ASP A 158 10.66 4.97 -11.25
N LYS A 159 11.01 3.82 -11.85
CA LYS A 159 10.37 3.33 -13.07
C LYS A 159 9.18 2.45 -12.73
N LEU A 160 8.08 2.62 -13.46
CA LEU A 160 6.93 1.73 -13.36
C LEU A 160 7.36 0.31 -13.75
N GLU A 161 7.26 -0.61 -12.81
CA GLU A 161 7.52 -2.03 -13.02
C GLU A 161 6.22 -2.75 -13.36
N LYS A 162 5.16 -2.47 -12.60
CA LYS A 162 3.86 -3.10 -12.77
C LYS A 162 2.72 -2.19 -12.33
N GLU A 163 1.63 -2.24 -13.06
CA GLU A 163 0.38 -1.54 -12.74
C GLU A 163 -0.81 -2.49 -12.85
N VAL A 164 -1.72 -2.40 -11.88
CA VAL A 164 -3.00 -3.11 -11.89
C VAL A 164 -4.09 -2.13 -11.49
N VAL A 165 -5.13 -2.03 -12.32
CA VAL A 165 -6.31 -1.20 -12.06
C VAL A 165 -7.52 -2.10 -11.95
N ASP A 166 -8.22 -2.02 -10.83
CA ASP A 166 -9.45 -2.74 -10.56
C ASP A 166 -10.60 -1.76 -10.27
N THR A 167 -11.84 -2.22 -10.32
CA THR A 167 -12.99 -1.49 -9.79
C THR A 167 -13.59 -2.26 -8.62
N ILE A 168 -13.77 -1.59 -7.49
CA ILE A 168 -14.33 -2.17 -6.27
C ILE A 168 -15.66 -1.48 -5.91
N SER A 169 -16.58 -2.27 -5.37
CA SER A 169 -17.82 -1.75 -4.80
C SER A 169 -17.55 -1.17 -3.41
N VAL A 170 -18.19 -0.04 -3.10
CA VAL A 170 -18.21 0.56 -1.77
C VAL A 170 -19.43 0.00 -1.03
N PRO A 171 -19.24 -0.84 0.01
CA PRO A 171 -20.36 -1.29 0.82
C PRO A 171 -21.05 -0.09 1.46
N GLN A 172 -22.37 -0.01 1.36
CA GLN A 172 -23.13 1.00 2.10
C GLN A 172 -22.99 0.69 3.59
N SER A 173 -22.58 1.68 4.40
CA SER A 173 -22.69 1.57 5.85
C SER A 173 -24.17 1.29 6.18
N PRO A 174 -24.49 0.26 6.98
CA PRO A 174 -25.87 0.00 7.36
C PRO A 174 -26.41 1.26 8.04
N ASN A 175 -27.53 1.79 7.53
CA ASN A 175 -28.20 2.94 8.11
C ASN A 175 -28.43 2.66 9.60
N THR A 176 -27.71 3.35 10.47
CA THR A 176 -28.11 3.48 11.87
C THR A 176 -29.32 4.42 11.86
N ASN A 177 -30.51 3.83 11.79
CA ASN A 177 -31.78 4.50 12.04
C ASN A 177 -31.83 5.00 13.49
#